data_AF-A0A1M6QUM3-F1
#
_entry.id   AF-A0A1M6QUM3-F1
#
_cell.length_a   1.000
_cell.length_b   1.000
_cell.length_c   1.000
_cell.angle_alpha   90.00
_cell.angle_beta   90.00
_cell.angle_gamma   90.00
#
_symmetry.space_group_name_H-M   'P 1'
#
loop_
_entity.id
_entity.type
_entity.pdbx_description
1 polymer ?
#
loop_
_entity_poly.entity_id
_entity_poly.type
_entity_poly.pdbx_seq_one_letter_code
_entity_poly.pdbx_strand_id
1 'polypeptide(L)'
;MKSVIKASLFAAAFGMAASSAFAESESFGGIGVTIYQLRDGVKVAEVIPGTPAAETKLQAGDVITAVDGVSLKGQDIEFSKEQLRGQVNKPLEITYISEGETYTATIRRAQITVKDLDSKNVEAWYGNKTEFEAAELETYASASQSDKQLVAVLKHGNAIGSGEKVNATNLNGIYVEKANEFAPKVKASTGKVGSAALKGFTRSAISFNVKSEGTANITIMNADGAEVARLQENVVKGFNTVKWNGEATPAGRYMVTIELNGSVSGKNAVLK
;
A
#
# COMPACT_ATOMS: atom_id res chain seq x y z
N MET A 1 -29.31 22.68 1.77
CA MET A 1 -28.17 21.93 2.32
C MET A 1 -27.73 20.94 1.25
N LYS A 2 -26.50 21.06 0.71
CA LYS A 2 -26.03 20.16 -0.36
C LYS A 2 -25.62 18.83 0.28
N SER A 3 -26.32 17.76 -0.08
CA SER A 3 -26.00 16.39 0.33
C SER A 3 -24.58 16.05 -0.14
N VAL A 4 -23.66 15.81 0.79
CA VAL A 4 -22.33 15.28 0.48
C VAL A 4 -22.46 13.78 0.57
N ILE A 5 -22.45 13.08 -0.56
CA ILE A 5 -22.53 11.62 -0.59
C ILE A 5 -21.17 11.09 -0.15
N LYS A 6 -21.14 10.56 1.08
CA LYS A 6 -20.00 9.85 1.64
C LYS A 6 -20.06 8.41 1.16
N ALA A 7 -19.13 8.01 0.30
CA ALA A 7 -18.92 6.59 0.04
C ALA A 7 -17.51 6.24 0.49
N SER A 8 -17.44 5.28 1.39
CA SER A 8 -16.17 4.65 1.72
C SER A 8 -15.60 4.00 0.46
N LEU A 9 -14.27 3.91 0.34
CA LEU A 9 -13.61 3.11 -0.69
C LEU A 9 -13.85 1.60 -0.49
N PHE A 10 -14.57 1.23 0.57
CA PHE A 10 -15.03 -0.10 0.97
C PHE A 10 -16.51 -0.21 0.58
N ALA A 11 -16.89 -1.26 -0.15
CA ALA A 11 -18.17 -1.33 -0.87
C ALA A 11 -19.38 -0.80 -0.07
N ALA A 12 -20.07 0.19 -0.64
CA ALA A 12 -21.44 0.52 -0.26
C ALA A 12 -22.39 -0.46 -0.97
N ALA A 13 -22.35 -1.74 -0.58
CA ALA A 13 -23.38 -2.70 -0.95
C ALA A 13 -24.47 -2.70 0.12
N PHE A 14 -25.26 -1.62 0.19
CA PHE A 14 -26.53 -1.65 0.91
C PHE A 14 -27.64 -1.09 0.02
N GLY A 15 -28.09 -1.96 -0.90
CA GLY A 15 -29.27 -1.79 -1.73
C GLY A 15 -29.95 -3.13 -1.91
N MET A 16 -30.82 -3.47 -0.95
CA MET A 16 -31.89 -4.47 -0.96
C MET A 16 -31.71 -5.82 -1.69
N ALA A 17 -31.86 -6.86 -0.88
CA ALA A 17 -32.47 -8.17 -1.14
C ALA A 17 -31.54 -9.39 -1.35
N ALA A 18 -31.80 -10.37 -0.47
CA ALA A 18 -31.61 -11.82 -0.59
C ALA A 18 -30.26 -12.45 -0.17
N SER A 19 -30.25 -12.85 1.11
CA SER A 19 -29.87 -14.20 1.59
C SER A 19 -28.59 -14.87 1.04
N SER A 20 -27.52 -14.83 1.83
CA SER A 20 -26.97 -16.03 2.49
C SER A 20 -25.80 -15.64 3.40
N ALA A 21 -25.72 -16.31 4.55
CA ALA A 21 -24.82 -15.99 5.64
C ALA A 21 -23.40 -16.49 5.37
N PHE A 22 -22.44 -15.58 5.12
CA PHE A 22 -21.02 -15.70 5.47
C PHE A 22 -20.47 -14.27 5.54
N ALA A 23 -19.64 -13.95 6.54
CA ALA A 23 -19.07 -12.61 6.71
C ALA A 23 -18.40 -12.15 5.40
N GLU A 24 -18.98 -11.15 4.73
CA GLU A 24 -18.46 -10.65 3.45
C GLU A 24 -17.15 -9.90 3.70
N SER A 25 -16.03 -10.61 3.63
CA SER A 25 -14.73 -9.97 3.54
C SER A 25 -14.47 -9.56 2.09
N GLU A 26 -14.37 -8.26 1.81
CA GLU A 26 -13.99 -7.75 0.49
C GLU A 26 -12.46 -7.65 0.42
N SER A 27 -11.82 -8.23 -0.60
CA SER A 27 -10.38 -8.08 -0.85
C SER A 27 -10.14 -7.46 -2.21
N PHE A 28 -9.28 -6.44 -2.26
CA PHE A 28 -8.93 -5.74 -3.50
C PHE A 28 -7.54 -5.11 -3.42
N GLY A 29 -6.91 -4.86 -4.57
CA GLY A 29 -5.71 -4.04 -4.62
C GLY A 29 -6.06 -2.56 -4.52
N GLY A 30 -5.49 -1.84 -3.56
CA GLY A 30 -5.77 -0.42 -3.33
C GLY A 30 -4.62 0.32 -2.66
N ILE A 31 -4.80 1.62 -2.40
CA ILE A 31 -3.77 2.49 -1.81
C ILE A 31 -3.96 2.76 -0.33
N GLY A 32 -5.13 2.48 0.25
CA GLY A 32 -5.41 2.68 1.67
C GLY A 32 -5.83 4.11 2.04
N VAL A 33 -6.81 4.64 1.32
CA VAL A 33 -7.47 5.90 1.64
C VAL A 33 -8.98 5.72 1.71
N THR A 34 -9.64 6.53 2.53
CA THR A 34 -11.08 6.76 2.45
C THR A 34 -11.32 8.11 1.78
N ILE A 35 -12.41 8.24 1.03
CA ILE A 35 -12.66 9.42 0.19
C ILE A 35 -14.10 9.93 0.32
N TYR A 36 -14.30 11.18 -0.06
CA TYR A 36 -15.59 11.79 -0.32
C TYR A 36 -15.66 12.23 -1.77
N GLN A 37 -16.85 12.14 -2.36
CA GLN A 37 -17.06 12.71 -3.68
C GLN A 37 -17.01 14.23 -3.60
N LEU A 38 -16.26 14.85 -4.52
CA LEU A 38 -16.22 16.28 -4.71
C LEU A 38 -16.45 16.59 -6.19
N ARG A 39 -16.84 17.83 -6.51
CA ARG A 39 -17.02 18.24 -7.91
C ARG A 39 -15.71 18.18 -8.70
N ASP A 40 -14.60 18.55 -8.06
CA ASP A 40 -13.29 18.70 -8.70
C ASP A 40 -12.43 17.42 -8.66
N GLY A 41 -12.96 16.32 -8.12
CA GLY A 41 -12.26 15.05 -7.96
C GLY A 41 -12.78 14.31 -6.72
N VAL A 42 -11.91 13.61 -6.01
CA VAL A 42 -12.28 12.98 -4.73
C VAL A 42 -11.43 13.53 -3.60
N LYS A 43 -12.10 13.95 -2.52
CA LYS A 43 -11.43 14.46 -1.34
C LYS A 43 -10.99 13.29 -0.45
N VAL A 44 -9.74 13.26 -0.04
CA VAL A 44 -9.22 12.31 0.94
C VAL A 44 -9.87 12.62 2.28
N ALA A 45 -10.67 11.68 2.76
CA ALA A 45 -11.26 11.72 4.09
C ALA A 45 -10.20 11.35 5.13
N GLU A 46 -9.49 10.26 4.89
CA GLU A 46 -8.47 9.73 5.77
C GLU A 46 -7.44 8.90 4.98
N VAL A 47 -6.20 8.93 5.45
CA VAL A 47 -5.13 8.05 4.98
C VAL A 47 -4.89 6.99 6.05
N ILE A 48 -5.07 5.72 5.69
CA ILE A 48 -5.04 4.63 6.67
C ILE A 48 -3.56 4.33 7.02
N PRO A 49 -3.17 4.39 8.30
CA PRO A 49 -1.80 4.08 8.72
C PRO A 49 -1.35 2.68 8.26
N GLY A 50 -0.07 2.51 7.95
CA GLY A 50 0.48 1.21 7.52
C GLY A 50 0.05 0.75 6.11
N THR A 51 -0.62 1.61 5.34
CA THR A 51 -0.96 1.36 3.93
C THR A 51 -0.04 2.16 2.98
N PRO A 52 0.02 1.83 1.67
CA PRO A 52 0.90 2.51 0.73
C PRO A 52 0.69 4.04 0.63
N ALA A 53 -0.54 4.53 0.81
CA ALA A 53 -0.81 5.97 0.80
C ALA A 53 -0.16 6.69 1.98
N ALA A 54 -0.02 6.03 3.14
CA ALA A 54 0.63 6.59 4.33
C ALA A 54 2.14 6.78 4.15
N GLU A 55 2.76 6.14 3.15
CA GLU A 55 4.18 6.33 2.79
C GLU A 55 4.41 7.56 1.91
N THR A 56 3.33 8.24 1.49
CA THR A 56 3.38 9.41 0.60
C THR A 56 3.18 10.69 1.40
N LYS A 57 3.16 11.85 0.71
CA LYS A 57 2.76 13.12 1.30
C LYS A 57 1.24 13.38 1.25
N LEU A 58 0.46 12.40 0.81
CA LEU A 58 -0.99 12.52 0.78
C LEU A 58 -1.53 12.58 2.20
N GLN A 59 -2.46 13.49 2.47
CA GLN A 59 -3.04 13.71 3.79
C GLN A 59 -4.56 13.85 3.72
N ALA A 60 -5.21 13.70 4.89
CA ALA A 60 -6.62 14.00 5.03
C ALA A 60 -6.88 15.47 4.64
N GLY A 61 -7.87 15.71 3.80
CA GLY A 61 -8.17 17.04 3.28
C GLY A 61 -7.79 17.26 1.82
N ASP A 62 -6.79 16.51 1.32
CA ASP A 62 -6.31 16.62 -0.07
C ASP A 62 -7.40 16.24 -1.08
N VAL A 63 -7.27 16.72 -2.32
CA VAL A 63 -8.20 16.38 -3.40
C VAL A 63 -7.45 15.67 -4.51
N ILE A 64 -7.72 14.38 -4.72
CA ILE A 64 -7.20 13.62 -5.85
C ILE A 64 -8.00 14.02 -7.09
N THR A 65 -7.31 14.58 -8.07
CA THR A 65 -7.91 15.14 -9.29
C THR A 65 -7.71 14.24 -10.50
N ALA A 66 -6.68 13.38 -10.51
CA ALA A 66 -6.44 12.41 -11.57
C ALA A 66 -5.72 11.16 -11.08
N VAL A 67 -5.91 10.05 -11.80
CA VAL A 67 -5.22 8.76 -11.62
C VAL A 67 -4.73 8.27 -12.97
N ASP A 68 -3.44 7.95 -13.10
CA ASP A 68 -2.80 7.51 -14.34
C ASP A 68 -3.13 8.43 -15.55
N GLY A 69 -3.19 9.74 -15.29
CA GLY A 69 -3.56 10.77 -16.28
C GLY A 69 -5.07 10.89 -16.58
N VAL A 70 -5.91 10.02 -16.02
CA VAL A 70 -7.37 10.07 -16.14
C VAL A 70 -7.95 11.01 -15.09
N SER A 71 -8.64 12.06 -15.54
CA SER A 71 -9.29 13.03 -14.65
C SER A 71 -10.47 12.43 -13.89
N LEU A 72 -10.51 12.66 -12.57
CA LEU A 72 -11.63 12.32 -11.69
C LEU A 72 -12.65 13.47 -11.54
N LYS A 73 -12.34 14.66 -12.05
CA LYS A 73 -13.24 15.82 -11.97
C LYS A 73 -14.58 15.53 -12.67
N GLY A 74 -15.67 15.77 -11.95
CA GLY A 74 -17.04 15.54 -12.43
C GLY A 74 -17.44 14.06 -12.53
N GLN A 75 -16.57 13.13 -12.19
CA GLN A 75 -16.87 11.70 -12.17
C GLN A 75 -17.64 11.33 -10.90
N ASP A 76 -18.29 10.17 -10.93
CA ASP A 76 -18.88 9.61 -9.73
C ASP A 76 -17.83 8.94 -8.83
N ILE A 77 -18.26 8.62 -7.61
CA ILE A 77 -17.38 8.00 -6.63
C ILE A 77 -17.02 6.56 -6.98
N GLU A 78 -17.89 5.84 -7.69
CA GLU A 78 -17.64 4.45 -8.08
C GLU A 78 -16.56 4.36 -9.16
N PHE A 79 -16.62 5.22 -10.18
CA PHE A 79 -15.55 5.40 -11.16
C PHE A 79 -14.22 5.73 -10.49
N SER A 80 -14.24 6.66 -9.53
CA SER A 80 -13.03 7.04 -8.79
C SER A 80 -12.45 5.88 -7.98
N LYS A 81 -13.32 5.04 -7.36
CA LYS A 81 -12.91 3.81 -6.68
C LYS A 81 -12.27 2.84 -7.65
N GLU A 82 -12.85 2.63 -8.83
CA GLU A 82 -12.29 1.76 -9.87
C GLU A 82 -10.89 2.20 -10.32
N GLN A 83 -10.65 3.51 -10.45
CA GLN A 83 -9.33 4.03 -10.81
C GLN A 83 -8.29 3.81 -9.70
N LEU A 84 -8.68 4.06 -8.44
CA LEU A 84 -7.79 3.91 -7.28
C LEU A 84 -7.52 2.43 -6.95
N ARG A 85 -8.49 1.55 -7.23
CA ARG A 85 -8.36 0.09 -7.12
C ARG A 85 -7.63 -0.48 -8.35
N GLY A 86 -7.22 -1.74 -8.26
CA GLY A 86 -6.57 -2.43 -9.37
C GLY A 86 -5.75 -3.64 -8.93
N GLN A 87 -4.90 -4.14 -9.83
CA GLN A 87 -4.02 -5.27 -9.52
C GLN A 87 -3.06 -4.92 -8.37
N VAL A 88 -2.90 -5.84 -7.43
CA VAL A 88 -1.92 -5.74 -6.34
C VAL A 88 -0.51 -5.60 -6.93
N ASN A 89 0.37 -4.85 -6.27
CA ASN A 89 1.73 -4.50 -6.69
C ASN A 89 1.85 -3.63 -7.95
N LYS A 90 0.76 -3.41 -8.69
CA LYS A 90 0.75 -2.49 -9.83
C LYS A 90 0.85 -1.04 -9.34
N PRO A 91 1.84 -0.26 -9.79
CA PRO A 91 1.90 1.16 -9.49
C PRO A 91 0.72 1.89 -10.14
N LEU A 92 0.29 2.97 -9.51
CA LEU A 92 -0.50 4.03 -10.12
C LEU A 92 0.13 5.38 -9.81
N GLU A 93 -0.06 6.33 -10.69
CA GLU A 93 0.25 7.73 -10.43
C GLU A 93 -1.04 8.46 -10.04
N ILE A 94 -1.04 9.15 -8.90
CA ILE A 94 -2.10 10.10 -8.56
C ILE A 94 -1.60 11.53 -8.78
N THR A 95 -2.51 12.38 -9.24
CA THR A 95 -2.37 13.84 -9.15
C THR A 95 -3.35 14.33 -8.09
N TYR A 96 -2.88 15.15 -7.16
CA TYR A 96 -3.70 15.67 -6.07
C TYR A 96 -3.35 17.11 -5.73
N ILE A 97 -4.33 17.82 -5.16
CA ILE A 97 -4.17 19.18 -4.66
C ILE A 97 -4.06 19.10 -3.13
N SER A 98 -2.99 19.68 -2.60
CA SER A 98 -2.76 19.82 -1.16
C SER A 98 -2.38 21.28 -0.89
N GLU A 99 -3.05 21.91 0.08
CA GLU A 99 -2.84 23.33 0.43
C GLU A 99 -2.88 24.31 -0.77
N GLY A 100 -3.62 23.97 -1.83
CA GLY A 100 -3.75 24.78 -3.04
C GLY A 100 -2.67 24.52 -4.11
N GLU A 101 -1.66 23.71 -3.81
CA GLU A 101 -0.61 23.31 -4.75
C GLU A 101 -0.88 21.93 -5.35
N THR A 102 -0.39 21.69 -6.57
CA THR A 102 -0.55 20.40 -7.26
C THR A 102 0.66 19.51 -7.05
N TYR A 103 0.41 18.27 -6.65
CA TYR A 103 1.40 17.25 -6.38
C TYR A 103 1.11 15.98 -7.20
N THR A 104 2.16 15.20 -7.43
CA THR A 104 2.08 13.88 -8.05
C THR A 104 2.75 12.85 -7.15
N ALA A 105 2.14 11.68 -6.99
CA ALA A 105 2.74 10.57 -6.26
C ALA A 105 2.52 9.25 -7.00
N THR A 106 3.56 8.43 -7.09
CA THR A 106 3.45 7.04 -7.57
C THR A 106 3.30 6.11 -6.38
N ILE A 107 2.19 5.38 -6.32
CA ILE A 107 1.83 4.49 -5.22
C ILE A 107 1.67 3.07 -5.75
N ARG A 108 2.26 2.09 -5.08
CA ARG A 108 2.04 0.67 -5.41
C ARG A 108 0.83 0.16 -4.63
N ARG A 109 -0.12 -0.46 -5.33
CA ARG A 109 -1.31 -1.03 -4.69
C ARG A 109 -0.91 -2.19 -3.77
N ALA A 110 -1.46 -2.22 -2.58
CA ALA A 110 -1.38 -3.36 -1.67
C ALA A 110 -2.71 -4.13 -1.69
N GLN A 111 -2.67 -5.42 -1.34
CA GLN A 111 -3.89 -6.17 -1.06
C GLN A 111 -4.51 -5.65 0.24
N ILE A 112 -5.69 -5.05 0.13
CA ILE A 112 -6.48 -4.57 1.25
C ILE A 112 -7.66 -5.50 1.42
N THR A 113 -7.82 -6.04 2.62
CA THR A 113 -8.98 -6.83 3.03
C THR A 113 -9.81 -6.02 4.00
N VAL A 114 -11.10 -5.87 3.71
CA VAL A 114 -12.10 -5.34 4.62
C VAL A 114 -12.84 -6.53 5.20
N LYS A 115 -13.05 -6.54 6.50
CA LYS A 115 -13.89 -7.56 7.14
C LYS A 115 -14.85 -6.91 8.10
N ASP A 116 -16.12 -7.28 8.00
CA ASP A 116 -17.12 -6.92 8.99
C ASP A 116 -16.78 -7.54 10.36
N LEU A 117 -16.81 -6.70 11.40
CA LEU A 117 -16.66 -7.14 12.78
C LEU A 117 -18.08 -7.31 13.35
N ASP A 118 -18.57 -8.55 13.32
CA ASP A 118 -19.91 -8.88 13.79
C ASP A 118 -20.12 -8.40 15.24
N SER A 119 -21.14 -7.57 15.45
CA SER A 119 -21.35 -6.90 16.72
C SER A 119 -21.57 -7.90 17.86
N LYS A 120 -22.32 -8.99 17.62
CA LYS A 120 -22.61 -9.99 18.65
C LYS A 120 -21.35 -10.72 19.07
N ASN A 121 -20.46 -11.03 18.13
CA ASN A 121 -19.19 -11.68 18.44
C ASN A 121 -18.24 -10.74 19.21
N VAL A 122 -18.20 -9.45 18.87
CA VAL A 122 -17.44 -8.44 19.62
C VAL A 122 -17.98 -8.30 21.04
N GLU A 123 -19.30 -8.14 21.19
CA GLU A 123 -19.97 -8.02 22.49
C GLU A 123 -19.74 -9.27 23.36
N ALA A 124 -19.91 -10.46 22.79
CA ALA A 124 -19.69 -11.72 23.50
C ALA A 124 -18.23 -11.88 23.97
N TRP A 125 -17.25 -11.44 23.18
CA TRP A 125 -15.83 -11.50 23.53
C TRP A 125 -15.49 -10.72 24.81
N TYR A 126 -16.18 -9.61 25.05
CA TYR A 126 -16.00 -8.75 26.22
C TYR A 126 -17.12 -8.91 27.26
N GLY A 127 -17.83 -10.04 27.27
CA GLY A 127 -18.83 -10.34 28.29
C GLY A 127 -20.11 -9.51 28.19
N ASN A 128 -20.63 -9.29 26.97
CA ASN A 128 -21.81 -8.49 26.64
C ASN A 128 -21.66 -6.98 26.94
N LYS A 129 -20.43 -6.48 26.90
CA LYS A 129 -20.17 -5.03 26.87
C LYS A 129 -20.77 -4.43 25.59
N THR A 130 -21.27 -3.19 25.63
CA THR A 130 -21.91 -2.53 24.46
C THR A 130 -21.17 -1.27 23.98
N GLU A 131 -20.18 -0.81 24.73
CA GLU A 131 -19.29 0.29 24.36
C GLU A 131 -17.84 -0.15 24.44
N PHE A 132 -17.04 0.23 23.46
CA PHE A 132 -15.68 -0.24 23.27
C PHE A 132 -14.76 0.92 22.96
N GLU A 133 -13.57 0.86 23.51
CA GLU A 133 -12.47 1.73 23.12
C GLU A 133 -11.79 1.17 21.85
N ALA A 134 -11.16 2.05 21.06
CA ALA A 134 -10.45 1.65 19.84
C ALA A 134 -9.49 0.46 20.07
N ALA A 135 -8.71 0.48 21.16
CA ALA A 135 -7.75 -0.57 21.49
C ALA A 135 -8.40 -1.95 21.76
N GLU A 136 -9.62 -1.96 22.31
CA GLU A 136 -10.36 -3.21 22.53
C GLU A 136 -10.80 -3.79 21.17
N LEU A 137 -11.34 -2.94 20.29
CA LEU A 137 -11.73 -3.36 18.95
C LEU A 137 -10.54 -3.81 18.12
N GLU A 138 -9.39 -3.13 18.23
CA GLU A 138 -8.14 -3.53 17.58
C GLU A 138 -7.65 -4.89 18.07
N THR A 139 -7.74 -5.14 19.38
CA THR A 139 -7.37 -6.42 19.99
C THR A 139 -8.23 -7.55 19.44
N TYR A 140 -9.55 -7.37 19.46
CA TYR A 140 -10.49 -8.34 18.89
C TYR A 140 -10.25 -8.58 17.40
N ALA A 141 -10.16 -7.50 16.61
CA ALA A 141 -10.00 -7.58 15.17
C ALA A 141 -8.68 -8.29 14.80
N SER A 142 -7.58 -7.98 15.49
CA SER A 142 -6.30 -8.65 15.33
C SER A 142 -6.36 -10.15 15.68
N ALA A 143 -7.04 -10.51 16.77
CA ALA A 143 -7.23 -11.91 17.15
C ALA A 143 -8.10 -12.69 16.14
N SER A 144 -9.02 -12.00 15.46
CA SER A 144 -9.93 -12.60 14.48
C SER A 144 -9.26 -12.97 13.14
N GLN A 145 -8.06 -12.43 12.85
CA GLN A 145 -7.31 -12.66 11.60
C GLN A 145 -5.83 -12.93 11.91
N SER A 146 -5.47 -14.21 12.03
CA SER A 146 -4.12 -14.64 12.41
C SER A 146 -3.08 -14.56 11.28
N ASP A 147 -3.53 -14.55 10.02
CA ASP A 147 -2.71 -14.53 8.80
C ASP A 147 -2.49 -13.12 8.23
N LYS A 148 -3.31 -12.15 8.64
CA LYS A 148 -3.26 -10.76 8.14
C LYS A 148 -2.87 -9.78 9.24
N GLN A 149 -2.36 -8.63 8.84
CA GLN A 149 -2.04 -7.54 9.76
C GLN A 149 -3.22 -6.57 9.79
N LEU A 150 -3.80 -6.35 10.96
CA LEU A 150 -4.76 -5.27 11.16
C LEU A 150 -4.04 -3.92 11.03
N VAL A 151 -4.62 -3.00 10.27
CA VAL A 151 -4.11 -1.63 10.12
C VAL A 151 -5.04 -0.57 10.72
N ALA A 152 -6.34 -0.81 10.71
CA ALA A 152 -7.32 0.09 11.31
C ALA A 152 -8.64 -0.64 11.62
N VAL A 153 -9.39 -0.11 12.59
CA VAL A 153 -10.81 -0.41 12.75
C VAL A 153 -11.61 0.83 12.37
N LEU A 154 -12.63 0.63 11.53
CA LEU A 154 -13.50 1.69 11.06
C LEU A 154 -14.88 1.59 11.69
N LYS A 155 -15.47 2.76 11.98
CA LYS A 155 -16.89 2.95 12.32
C LYS A 155 -17.55 3.76 11.21
N HIS A 156 -18.55 3.18 10.54
CA HIS A 156 -19.20 3.83 9.39
C HIS A 156 -18.18 4.33 8.34
N GLY A 157 -17.11 3.55 8.11
CA GLY A 157 -16.04 3.89 7.17
C GLY A 157 -15.05 4.96 7.61
N ASN A 158 -15.00 5.36 8.88
CA ASN A 158 -13.99 6.28 9.44
C ASN A 158 -13.15 5.54 10.47
N ALA A 159 -11.83 5.74 10.48
CA ALA A 159 -11.04 5.10 11.53
C ALA A 159 -11.42 5.67 12.90
N ILE A 160 -11.42 4.78 13.88
CA ILE A 160 -11.74 5.13 15.26
C ILE A 160 -10.47 5.70 15.89
N GLY A 161 -10.58 6.89 16.47
CA GLY A 161 -9.46 7.53 17.14
C GLY A 161 -9.10 6.86 18.46
N SER A 162 -7.83 6.94 18.85
CA SER A 162 -7.40 6.51 20.19
C SER A 162 -8.16 7.29 21.27
N GLY A 163 -8.77 6.56 22.22
CA GLY A 163 -9.58 7.13 23.30
C GLY A 163 -11.06 7.40 22.96
N GLU A 164 -11.49 7.18 21.72
CA GLU A 164 -12.90 7.23 21.35
C GLU A 164 -13.63 5.98 21.85
N LYS A 165 -14.83 6.18 22.43
CA LYS A 165 -15.74 5.10 22.81
C LYS A 165 -16.85 4.98 21.77
N VAL A 166 -16.99 3.79 21.21
CA VAL A 166 -18.00 3.49 20.19
C VAL A 166 -18.76 2.22 20.53
N ASN A 167 -19.97 2.09 20.03
CA ASN A 167 -20.73 0.84 20.11
C ASN A 167 -20.30 -0.13 18.97
N ALA A 168 -20.45 -1.45 19.17
CA ALA A 168 -20.05 -2.52 18.24
C ALA A 168 -20.82 -2.60 16.90
N THR A 169 -21.70 -1.64 16.60
CA THR A 169 -22.46 -1.63 15.34
C THR A 169 -21.63 -1.17 14.13
N ASN A 170 -21.79 -1.76 12.95
CA ASN A 170 -21.22 -1.26 11.69
C ASN A 170 -19.70 -0.96 11.78
N LEU A 171 -18.97 -1.97 12.26
CA LEU A 171 -17.54 -1.94 12.44
C LEU A 171 -16.86 -2.76 11.35
N ASN A 172 -15.76 -2.25 10.81
CA ASN A 172 -14.94 -2.97 9.84
C ASN A 172 -13.48 -3.00 10.29
N GLY A 173 -12.86 -4.17 10.28
CA GLY A 173 -11.42 -4.29 10.34
C GLY A 173 -10.83 -4.13 8.94
N ILE A 174 -9.80 -3.30 8.82
CA ILE A 174 -8.99 -3.17 7.61
C ILE A 174 -7.70 -3.93 7.85
N TYR A 175 -7.40 -4.84 6.95
CA TYR A 175 -6.24 -5.70 7.01
C TYR A 175 -5.43 -5.58 5.74
N VAL A 176 -4.12 -5.72 5.90
CA VAL A 176 -3.18 -5.93 4.80
C VAL A 176 -2.54 -7.30 4.98
N GLU A 177 -2.01 -7.88 3.91
CA GLU A 177 -1.13 -9.04 4.03
C GLU A 177 -0.02 -8.72 5.03
N LYS A 178 0.24 -9.64 5.98
CA LYS A 178 1.43 -9.50 6.81
C LYS A 178 2.60 -9.38 5.86
N ALA A 179 3.29 -8.24 5.89
CA ALA A 179 4.52 -8.12 5.14
C ALA A 179 5.35 -9.34 5.54
N ASN A 180 5.72 -10.19 4.57
CA ASN A 180 6.87 -11.07 4.80
C ASN A 180 7.95 -10.12 5.34
N GLU A 181 8.49 -10.39 6.52
CA GLU A 181 9.48 -9.54 7.21
C GLU A 181 10.73 -9.26 6.34
N PHE A 182 10.78 -9.83 5.13
CA PHE A 182 11.77 -9.70 4.08
C PHE A 182 11.44 -8.72 2.96
N ALA A 183 10.26 -8.07 2.95
CA ALA A 183 9.98 -6.98 2.01
C ALA A 183 10.75 -5.73 2.51
N PRO A 184 11.73 -5.22 1.75
CA PRO A 184 12.46 -4.04 2.18
C PRO A 184 11.45 -2.88 2.30
N LYS A 185 11.36 -2.30 3.50
CA LYS A 185 10.63 -1.04 3.73
C LYS A 185 11.12 -0.05 2.68
N VAL A 186 10.24 0.34 1.76
CA VAL A 186 10.55 1.39 0.80
C VAL A 186 10.58 2.68 1.61
N LYS A 187 11.77 3.01 2.14
CA LYS A 187 12.00 4.34 2.69
C LYS A 187 11.68 5.32 1.57
N ALA A 188 10.79 6.26 1.88
CA ALA A 188 10.44 7.39 1.03
C ALA A 188 11.69 7.88 0.30
N SER A 189 11.61 7.92 -1.03
CA SER A 189 12.64 8.49 -1.90
C SER A 189 12.72 9.99 -1.65
N THR A 190 13.33 10.38 -0.54
CA THR A 190 13.93 11.70 -0.38
C THR A 190 15.33 11.64 -0.94
N GLY A 191 15.53 12.29 -2.08
CA GLY A 191 16.87 12.68 -2.50
C GLY A 191 17.52 11.76 -3.52
N LYS A 192 17.67 12.32 -4.71
CA LYS A 192 18.62 11.99 -5.76
C LYS A 192 20.06 11.91 -5.20
N VAL A 193 20.46 10.84 -4.51
CA VAL A 193 21.87 10.51 -4.20
C VAL A 193 22.06 8.98 -4.16
N GLY A 194 22.03 8.32 -5.32
CA GLY A 194 22.46 6.92 -5.44
C GLY A 194 23.98 6.82 -5.29
N SER A 195 24.45 6.05 -4.29
CA SER A 195 25.85 5.67 -4.10
C SER A 195 26.33 4.65 -5.13
N ALA A 196 25.43 3.85 -5.69
CA ALA A 196 25.69 2.85 -6.73
C ALA A 196 24.90 3.12 -8.03
N ALA A 197 25.47 2.77 -9.18
CA ALA A 197 24.89 2.97 -10.50
C ALA A 197 25.08 1.72 -11.38
N LEU A 198 23.98 1.01 -11.67
CA LEU A 198 23.99 -0.20 -12.49
C LEU A 198 24.46 0.08 -13.93
N LYS A 199 25.44 -0.71 -14.39
CA LYS A 199 26.08 -0.65 -15.71
C LYS A 199 25.82 -1.89 -16.57
N GLY A 200 25.66 -3.07 -15.97
CA GLY A 200 25.41 -4.31 -16.70
C GLY A 200 24.63 -5.34 -15.88
N PHE A 201 23.78 -6.11 -16.55
CA PHE A 201 23.00 -7.20 -15.98
C PHE A 201 22.91 -8.33 -17.01
N THR A 202 23.58 -9.44 -16.74
CA THR A 202 23.61 -10.65 -17.58
C THR A 202 23.27 -11.87 -16.75
N ARG A 203 23.17 -13.07 -17.34
CA ARG A 203 22.91 -14.32 -16.60
C ARG A 203 24.02 -14.74 -15.63
N SER A 204 25.22 -14.19 -15.77
CA SER A 204 26.39 -14.58 -14.98
C SER A 204 26.96 -13.47 -14.11
N ALA A 205 26.58 -12.21 -14.37
CA ALA A 205 27.19 -11.07 -13.71
C ALA A 205 26.26 -9.85 -13.59
N ILE A 206 26.49 -9.08 -12.53
CA ILE A 206 25.91 -7.76 -12.29
C ILE A 206 27.07 -6.78 -12.17
N SER A 207 27.07 -5.72 -12.95
CA SER A 207 28.15 -4.72 -12.97
C SER A 207 27.62 -3.34 -12.64
N PHE A 208 28.31 -2.61 -11.76
CA PHE A 208 27.88 -1.31 -11.27
C PHE A 208 29.05 -0.44 -10.79
N ASN A 209 28.87 0.87 -10.82
CA ASN A 209 29.81 1.82 -10.24
C ASN A 209 29.37 2.22 -8.84
N VAL A 210 30.29 2.35 -7.88
CA VAL A 210 30.02 2.90 -6.54
C VAL A 210 30.93 4.09 -6.23
N LYS A 211 30.46 5.02 -5.39
CA LYS A 211 31.22 6.23 -5.00
C LYS A 211 32.09 6.06 -3.77
N SER A 212 31.83 5.02 -2.96
CA SER A 212 32.57 4.66 -1.75
C SER A 212 32.71 3.15 -1.69
N GLU A 213 33.71 2.67 -0.95
CA GLU A 213 33.82 1.25 -0.61
C GLU A 213 32.83 0.85 0.50
N GLY A 214 32.62 -0.45 0.67
CA GLY A 214 31.76 -1.02 1.71
C GLY A 214 31.13 -2.33 1.27
N THR A 215 30.17 -2.82 2.05
CA THR A 215 29.43 -4.03 1.73
C THR A 215 28.15 -3.68 0.97
N ALA A 216 28.05 -4.15 -0.27
CA ALA A 216 26.87 -3.96 -1.11
C ALA A 216 25.93 -5.16 -0.99
N ASN A 217 24.65 -4.91 -0.71
CA ASN A 217 23.58 -5.89 -0.83
C ASN A 217 22.86 -5.66 -2.17
N ILE A 218 22.84 -6.68 -3.02
CA ILE A 218 22.19 -6.63 -4.34
C ILE A 218 20.98 -7.55 -4.34
N THR A 219 19.82 -7.00 -4.69
CA THR A 219 18.56 -7.75 -4.81
C THR A 219 18.04 -7.66 -6.25
N ILE A 220 17.65 -8.80 -6.82
CA ILE A 220 17.01 -8.90 -8.13
C ILE A 220 15.55 -9.28 -7.91
N MET A 221 14.63 -8.48 -8.43
CA MET A 221 13.19 -8.72 -8.35
C MET A 221 12.58 -8.87 -9.74
N ASN A 222 11.66 -9.82 -9.91
CA ASN A 222 10.91 -9.98 -11.15
C ASN A 222 9.81 -8.91 -11.29
N ALA A 223 9.07 -8.92 -12.40
CA ALA A 223 8.00 -7.97 -12.68
C ALA A 223 6.83 -8.03 -11.66
N ASP A 224 6.61 -9.20 -11.06
CA ASP A 224 5.56 -9.43 -10.05
C ASP A 224 5.99 -8.97 -8.64
N GLY A 225 7.24 -8.52 -8.49
CA GLY A 225 7.82 -8.09 -7.23
C GLY A 225 8.38 -9.22 -6.36
N ALA A 226 8.46 -10.45 -6.87
CA ALA A 226 9.12 -11.55 -6.19
C ALA A 226 10.64 -11.43 -6.29
N GLU A 227 11.34 -11.71 -5.18
CA GLU A 227 12.80 -11.78 -5.14
C GLU A 227 13.29 -13.04 -5.87
N VAL A 228 14.16 -12.84 -6.85
CA VAL A 228 14.78 -13.90 -7.65
C VAL A 228 16.14 -14.28 -7.09
N ALA A 229 16.88 -13.28 -6.61
CA ALA A 229 18.19 -13.49 -6.02
C ALA A 229 18.55 -12.34 -5.08
N ARG A 230 19.38 -12.67 -4.08
CA ARG A 230 20.03 -11.72 -3.18
C ARG A 230 21.49 -12.09 -3.03
N LEU A 231 22.35 -11.10 -3.14
CA LEU A 231 23.80 -11.22 -3.11
C LEU A 231 24.37 -10.19 -2.15
N GLN A 232 25.50 -10.52 -1.55
CA GLN A 232 26.25 -9.60 -0.69
C GLN A 232 27.71 -9.67 -1.10
N GLU A 233 28.33 -8.53 -1.40
CA GLU A 233 29.72 -8.46 -1.84
C GLU A 233 30.41 -7.22 -1.29
N ASN A 234 31.69 -7.34 -0.97
CA ASN A 234 32.51 -6.18 -0.62
C ASN A 234 32.96 -5.47 -1.89
N VAL A 235 32.61 -4.20 -2.01
CA VAL A 235 32.84 -3.39 -3.21
C VAL A 235 33.80 -2.26 -2.90
N VAL A 236 34.62 -1.90 -3.89
CA VAL A 236 35.55 -0.77 -3.82
C VAL A 236 35.02 0.41 -4.61
N LYS A 237 35.45 1.62 -4.28
CA LYS A 237 35.11 2.81 -5.06
C LYS A 237 35.47 2.60 -6.54
N GLY A 238 34.52 2.87 -7.44
CA GLY A 238 34.68 2.65 -8.88
C GLY A 238 33.81 1.52 -9.41
N PHE A 239 34.26 0.87 -10.48
CA PHE A 239 33.52 -0.19 -11.17
C PHE A 239 33.71 -1.54 -10.45
N ASN A 240 32.61 -2.24 -10.21
CA ASN A 240 32.58 -3.55 -9.58
C ASN A 240 31.73 -4.49 -10.41
N THR A 241 32.08 -5.78 -10.35
CA THR A 241 31.30 -6.86 -10.96
C THR A 241 31.11 -7.97 -9.94
N VAL A 242 29.85 -8.35 -9.72
CA VAL A 242 29.45 -9.44 -8.82
C VAL A 242 28.95 -10.59 -9.68
N LYS A 243 29.43 -11.80 -9.40
CA LYS A 243 28.96 -13.01 -10.06
C LYS A 243 27.63 -13.46 -9.47
N TRP A 244 26.74 -13.96 -10.32
CA TRP A 244 25.50 -14.60 -9.89
C TRP A 244 25.08 -15.66 -10.91
N ASN A 245 24.14 -16.53 -10.54
CA ASN A 245 23.61 -17.55 -11.43
C ASN A 245 22.15 -17.26 -11.79
N GLY A 246 21.95 -16.75 -13.01
CA GLY A 246 20.64 -16.46 -13.61
C GLY A 246 20.26 -17.41 -14.74
N GLU A 247 20.86 -18.59 -14.85
CA GLU A 247 20.56 -19.54 -15.94
C GLU A 247 19.11 -20.02 -15.91
N ALA A 248 18.61 -20.37 -14.72
CA ALA A 248 17.22 -20.80 -14.51
C ALA A 248 16.22 -19.62 -14.48
N THR A 249 16.69 -18.37 -14.50
CA THR A 249 15.84 -17.19 -14.47
C THR A 249 15.27 -16.90 -15.86
N PRO A 250 13.93 -16.74 -16.00
CA PRO A 250 13.32 -16.41 -17.30
C PRO A 250 13.90 -15.12 -17.93
N ALA A 251 13.83 -15.02 -19.26
CA ALA A 251 14.09 -13.74 -19.92
C ALA A 251 12.96 -12.75 -19.59
N GLY A 252 13.28 -11.49 -19.34
CA GLY A 252 12.27 -10.54 -18.90
C GLY A 252 12.80 -9.24 -18.30
N ARG A 253 11.89 -8.43 -17.79
CA ARG A 253 12.21 -7.19 -17.07
C ARG A 253 12.38 -7.50 -15.58
N TYR A 254 13.46 -6.99 -15.01
CA TYR A 254 13.81 -7.15 -13.60
C TYR A 254 14.18 -5.80 -13.00
N MET A 255 13.90 -5.64 -11.72
CA MET A 255 14.42 -4.52 -10.93
C MET A 255 15.67 -5.00 -10.19
N VAL A 256 16.80 -4.33 -10.43
CA VAL A 256 18.04 -4.57 -9.68
C VAL A 256 18.24 -3.44 -8.70
N THR A 257 18.26 -3.79 -7.41
CA THR A 257 18.47 -2.86 -6.30
C THR A 257 19.83 -3.12 -5.69
N ILE A 258 20.59 -2.07 -5.41
CA ILE A 258 21.90 -2.11 -4.76
C ILE A 258 21.84 -1.17 -3.57
N GLU A 259 21.95 -1.75 -2.37
CA GLU A 259 22.10 -1.05 -1.11
C GLU A 259 23.57 -1.06 -0.69
N LEU A 260 24.10 0.10 -0.34
CA LEU A 260 25.47 0.26 0.12
C LEU A 260 25.52 1.39 1.17
N ASN A 261 26.06 1.10 2.35
CA ASN A 261 26.20 2.06 3.45
C ASN A 261 24.88 2.77 3.79
N GLY A 262 23.76 2.03 3.79
CA GLY A 262 22.42 2.54 4.05
C GLY A 262 21.79 3.38 2.93
N SER A 263 22.50 3.56 1.81
CA SER A 263 21.97 4.20 0.59
C SER A 263 21.50 3.15 -0.39
N VAL A 264 20.29 3.31 -0.92
CA VAL A 264 19.68 2.36 -1.86
C VAL A 264 19.59 2.98 -3.25
N SER A 265 19.97 2.23 -4.26
CA SER A 265 19.82 2.60 -5.68
C SER A 265 19.10 1.47 -6.41
N GLY A 266 18.20 1.80 -7.33
CA GLY A 266 17.42 0.81 -8.07
C GLY A 266 17.35 1.16 -9.56
N LYS A 267 17.44 0.15 -10.43
CA LYS A 267 17.31 0.33 -11.87
C LYS A 267 16.61 -0.86 -12.52
N ASN A 268 15.65 -0.55 -13.40
CA ASN A 268 15.06 -1.55 -14.28
C ASN A 268 16.10 -2.02 -15.32
N ALA A 269 16.21 -3.33 -15.49
CA ALA A 269 17.09 -3.98 -16.46
C ALA A 269 16.36 -5.14 -17.16
N VAL A 270 16.83 -5.49 -18.35
CA VAL A 270 16.28 -6.62 -19.11
C VAL A 270 17.29 -7.75 -19.07
N LEU A 271 16.88 -8.91 -18.58
CA LEU A 271 17.64 -10.15 -18.71
C LEU A 271 17.27 -10.80 -20.04
N LYS A 272 18.27 -11.02 -20.89
CA LYS A 272 18.13 -11.74 -22.15
C LYS A 272 18.45 -13.21 -21.93
#